data_AF-A0A5B2YVV0-F1
#
_entry.id   AF-A0A5B2YVV0-F1
#
_cell.length_a   1.000
_cell.length_b   1.000
_cell.length_c   1.000
_cell.angle_alpha   90.00
_cell.angle_beta   90.00
_cell.angle_gamma   90.00
#
_symmetry.space_group_name_H-M   'P 1'
#
loop_
_entity.id
_entity.type
_entity.pdbx_description
1 polymer ?
#
loop_
_entity_poly.entity_id
_entity_poly.type
_entity_poly.pdbx_seq_one_letter_code
_entity_poly.pdbx_strand_id
1 'polypeptide(L)'
;MRKTSENGSKILDTIYGESLSLFEQSEYRQRLQKLLRKDDSNQSKFVERIASLPLSAFIKCEYTKCGKPNCDQEHGPYYYGYWKDKKTKKLRKKYLGKL
;
A
#
# COMPACT_ATOMS: atom_id res chain seq x y z
N MET A 1 -7.74 6.10 -19.09
CA MET A 1 -6.64 7.07 -18.90
C MET A 1 -6.71 7.63 -17.49
N ARG A 2 -5.72 7.37 -16.62
CA ARG A 2 -5.53 8.08 -15.35
C ARG A 2 -4.10 8.63 -15.35
N LYS A 3 -3.95 9.91 -15.67
CA LYS A 3 -2.70 10.67 -15.52
C LYS A 3 -2.78 11.37 -14.17
N THR A 4 -2.32 10.75 -13.09
CA THR A 4 -2.37 11.37 -11.75
C THR A 4 -1.07 11.28 -10.95
N SER A 5 0.05 10.79 -11.50
CA SER A 5 1.32 10.72 -10.76
C SER A 5 2.33 11.85 -11.05
N GLU A 6 2.23 12.55 -12.18
CA GLU A 6 3.20 13.62 -12.51
C GLU A 6 2.98 14.94 -11.75
N ASN A 7 1.75 15.22 -11.29
CA ASN A 7 1.43 16.49 -10.64
C ASN A 7 1.88 16.55 -9.17
N GLY A 8 1.92 15.42 -8.46
CA GLY A 8 2.31 15.40 -7.04
C GLY A 8 3.79 15.72 -6.81
N SER A 9 4.67 15.20 -7.68
CA SER A 9 6.12 15.45 -7.58
C SER A 9 6.45 16.92 -7.82
N LYS A 10 5.79 17.56 -8.79
CA LYS A 10 6.01 18.98 -9.12
C LYS A 10 5.58 19.92 -7.99
N ILE A 11 4.49 19.61 -7.28
CA ILE A 11 3.99 20.41 -6.17
C ILE A 11 4.96 20.36 -4.98
N LEU A 12 5.48 19.18 -4.64
CA LEU A 12 6.42 19.01 -3.53
C LEU A 12 7.80 19.63 -3.83
N ASP A 13 8.28 19.55 -5.07
CA ASP A 13 9.52 20.20 -5.48
C ASP A 13 9.41 21.74 -5.44
N THR A 14 8.22 22.29 -5.72
CA THR A 14 7.97 23.75 -5.68
C THR A 14 7.91 24.28 -4.24
N ILE A 15 7.32 23.53 -3.31
CA ILE A 15 7.12 23.98 -1.91
C ILE A 15 8.44 23.95 -1.11
N TYR A 16 9.32 22.99 -1.37
CA TYR A 16 10.54 22.78 -0.57
C TYR A 16 11.85 23.10 -1.32
N GLY A 17 11.81 23.31 -2.64
CA GLY A 17 13.00 23.51 -3.46
C GLY A 17 13.67 24.87 -3.33
N GLU A 18 12.96 25.92 -2.90
CA GLU A 18 13.47 27.29 -2.91
C GLU A 18 14.33 27.66 -1.67
N SER A 19 14.32 26.86 -0.60
CA SER A 19 14.97 27.20 0.68
C SER A 19 16.13 26.28 1.10
N LEU A 20 16.48 25.27 0.31
CA LEU A 20 17.49 24.24 0.69
C LEU A 20 18.75 24.36 -0.16
N SER A 21 19.92 24.05 0.41
CA SER A 21 21.18 23.98 -0.35
C SER A 21 21.14 22.88 -1.42
N LEU A 22 21.96 23.00 -2.48
CA LEU A 22 22.05 22.00 -3.56
C LEU A 22 22.32 20.57 -3.04
N PHE A 23 23.10 20.43 -1.97
CA PHE A 23 23.37 19.14 -1.34
C PHE A 23 22.13 18.56 -0.66
N GLU A 24 21.41 19.38 0.13
CA GLU A 24 20.16 18.98 0.80
C GLU A 24 19.04 18.66 -0.20
N GLN A 25 18.96 19.40 -1.31
CA GLN A 25 18.05 19.10 -2.42
C GLN A 25 18.34 17.73 -3.04
N SER A 26 19.61 17.33 -3.15
CA SER A 26 19.99 16.03 -3.70
C SER A 26 19.60 14.87 -2.79
N GLU A 27 19.78 14.99 -1.47
CA GLU A 27 19.35 13.98 -0.50
C GLU A 27 17.81 13.86 -0.47
N TYR A 28 17.11 15.00 -0.49
CA TYR A 28 15.65 15.03 -0.52
C TYR A 28 15.10 14.31 -1.75
N ARG A 29 15.65 14.57 -2.96
CA ARG A 29 15.26 13.87 -4.19
C ARG A 29 15.50 12.37 -4.11
N GLN A 30 16.63 11.93 -3.55
CA GLN A 30 16.90 10.49 -3.36
C GLN A 30 15.89 9.84 -2.43
N ARG A 31 15.52 10.52 -1.33
CA ARG A 31 14.49 10.05 -0.39
C ARG A 31 13.12 9.96 -1.08
N LEU A 32 12.72 10.97 -1.85
CA LEU A 32 11.47 10.95 -2.61
C LEU A 32 11.43 9.80 -3.61
N GLN A 33 12.48 9.61 -4.41
CA GLN A 33 12.56 8.50 -5.36
C GLN A 33 12.44 7.14 -4.67
N LYS A 34 13.09 6.97 -3.50
CA LYS A 34 12.99 5.74 -2.71
C LYS A 34 11.57 5.49 -2.20
N LEU A 35 10.87 6.54 -1.77
CA LEU A 35 9.48 6.45 -1.34
C LEU A 35 8.55 6.06 -2.50
N LEU A 36 8.66 6.75 -3.64
CA LEU A 36 7.86 6.44 -4.84
C LEU A 36 8.06 5.00 -5.31
N ARG A 37 9.33 4.54 -5.43
CA ARG A 37 9.64 3.16 -5.81
C ARG A 37 9.09 2.14 -4.82
N LYS A 38 9.05 2.48 -3.53
CA LYS A 38 8.51 1.62 -2.48
C LYS A 38 6.99 1.50 -2.60
N ASP A 39 6.30 2.59 -2.92
CA ASP A 39 4.85 2.59 -3.15
C ASP A 39 4.49 1.77 -4.40
N ASP A 40 5.21 1.97 -5.51
CA ASP A 40 5.03 1.17 -6.74
C ASP A 40 5.25 -0.33 -6.47
N SER A 41 6.31 -0.68 -5.72
CA SER A 41 6.59 -2.07 -5.35
C SER A 41 5.49 -2.68 -4.47
N ASN A 42 4.93 -1.90 -3.54
CA ASN A 42 3.85 -2.38 -2.68
C ASN A 42 2.56 -2.60 -3.47
N GLN A 43 2.22 -1.69 -4.39
CA GLN A 43 1.07 -1.85 -5.28
C GLN A 43 1.21 -3.07 -6.18
N SER A 44 2.38 -3.27 -6.79
CA SER A 44 2.67 -4.45 -7.63
C SER A 44 2.48 -5.76 -6.83
N LYS A 45 3.07 -5.86 -5.64
CA LYS A 45 2.90 -7.04 -4.76
C LYS A 45 1.45 -7.26 -4.35
N PHE A 46 0.68 -6.19 -4.16
CA PHE A 46 -0.74 -6.28 -3.84
C PHE A 46 -1.55 -6.90 -5.00
N VAL A 47 -1.31 -6.41 -6.22
CA VAL A 47 -1.95 -6.93 -7.44
C VAL A 47 -1.57 -8.40 -7.68
N GLU A 48 -0.31 -8.78 -7.53
CA GLU A 48 0.14 -10.17 -7.65
C GLU A 48 -0.57 -11.09 -6.66
N ARG A 49 -0.75 -10.64 -5.40
CA ARG A 49 -1.48 -11.42 -4.39
C ARG A 49 -2.95 -11.57 -4.75
N ILE A 50 -3.60 -10.54 -5.30
CA ILE A 50 -4.98 -10.64 -5.81
C ILE A 50 -5.05 -11.64 -6.96
N ALA A 51 -4.14 -11.54 -7.94
CA ALA A 51 -4.10 -12.43 -9.10
C ALA A 51 -3.86 -13.90 -8.71
N SER A 52 -3.18 -14.14 -7.58
CA SER A 52 -2.98 -15.49 -7.03
C SER A 52 -4.21 -16.11 -6.35
N LEU A 53 -5.30 -15.35 -6.18
CA LEU A 53 -6.54 -15.87 -5.60
C LEU A 53 -7.35 -16.65 -6.64
N PRO A 54 -8.16 -17.64 -6.20
CA PRO A 54 -9.16 -18.24 -7.08
C PRO A 54 -10.18 -17.20 -7.58
N LEU A 55 -10.72 -17.38 -8.79
CA LEU A 55 -11.77 -16.52 -9.35
C LEU A 55 -13.02 -16.39 -8.47
N SER A 56 -13.34 -17.40 -7.67
CA SER A 56 -14.46 -17.37 -6.73
C SER A 56 -14.16 -16.62 -5.43
N ALA A 57 -12.96 -16.08 -5.27
CA ALA A 57 -12.60 -15.33 -4.10
C ALA A 57 -13.21 -13.93 -4.14
N PHE A 58 -13.61 -13.42 -2.97
CA PHE A 58 -13.95 -12.02 -2.80
C PHE A 58 -12.95 -11.36 -1.86
N ILE A 59 -12.78 -10.05 -2.03
CA ILE A 59 -11.86 -9.25 -1.22
C ILE A 59 -12.67 -8.51 -0.16
N LYS A 60 -12.20 -8.51 1.09
CA LYS A 60 -12.79 -7.80 2.20
C LYS A 60 -11.76 -6.88 2.86
N CYS A 61 -12.20 -5.67 3.18
CA CYS A 61 -11.47 -4.71 3.98
C CYS A 61 -11.81 -4.93 5.47
N GLU A 62 -10.79 -4.99 6.32
CA GLU A 62 -10.93 -5.24 7.75
C GLU A 62 -10.06 -4.26 8.56
N TYR A 63 -10.62 -3.76 9.65
CA TYR A 63 -9.89 -3.06 10.70
C TYR A 63 -9.75 -4.02 11.90
N THR A 64 -8.57 -4.05 12.50
CA THR A 64 -8.25 -4.95 13.61
C THR A 64 -7.88 -4.15 14.84
N LYS A 65 -8.44 -4.50 16.00
CA LYS A 65 -8.05 -3.89 17.27
C LYS A 65 -6.58 -4.18 17.57
N CYS A 66 -5.86 -3.15 17.99
CA CYS A 66 -4.48 -3.27 18.40
C CYS A 66 -4.39 -4.05 19.71
N GLY A 67 -3.81 -5.26 19.69
CA GLY A 67 -3.69 -6.11 20.89
C GLY A 67 -2.60 -5.68 21.89
N LYS A 68 -2.05 -4.47 21.75
CA LYS A 68 -0.99 -3.96 22.64
C LYS A 68 -1.61 -3.21 23.81
N PRO A 69 -1.06 -3.35 25.04
CA PRO A 69 -1.46 -2.48 26.14
C PRO A 69 -1.14 -1.02 25.74
N ASN A 70 -2.12 -0.12 25.89
CA ASN A 70 -2.08 1.32 25.55
C ASN A 70 -2.26 1.67 24.06
N CYS A 71 -3.02 0.86 23.33
CA CYS A 71 -3.30 1.09 21.92
C CYS A 71 -4.80 0.95 21.67
N ASP A 72 -5.54 2.03 21.90
CA ASP A 72 -7.02 2.03 21.79
C ASP A 72 -7.52 2.28 20.35
N GLN A 73 -6.59 2.36 19.39
CA GLN A 73 -6.89 2.62 17.99
C GLN A 73 -7.10 1.32 17.22
N GLU A 74 -8.06 1.34 16.29
CA GLU A 74 -8.18 0.28 15.28
C GLU A 74 -7.09 0.45 14.23
N HIS A 75 -6.46 -0.67 13.85
CA HIS A 75 -5.44 -0.70 12.82
C HIS A 75 -6.00 -1.25 11.52
N GLY A 76 -5.63 -0.61 10.41
CA GLY A 76 -6.10 -0.94 9.08
C GLY A 76 -6.05 0.30 8.18
N PRO A 77 -6.66 0.23 6.99
CA PRO A 77 -7.38 -0.93 6.45
C PRO A 77 -6.44 -2.06 6.03
N TYR A 78 -6.79 -3.30 6.42
CA TYR A 78 -6.16 -4.51 5.92
C TYR A 78 -7.07 -5.21 4.92
N TYR A 79 -6.51 -5.68 3.82
CA TYR A 79 -7.26 -6.39 2.79
C TYR A 79 -6.98 -7.89 2.86
N TYR A 80 -8.05 -8.66 2.77
CA TYR A 80 -8.01 -10.12 2.77
C TYR A 80 -8.85 -10.69 1.63
N GLY A 81 -8.34 -11.74 0.99
CA GLY A 81 -9.09 -12.57 0.05
C GLY A 81 -9.73 -13.76 0.77
N TYR A 82 -11.01 -14.00 0.52
CA TYR A 82 -11.78 -15.10 1.09
C TYR A 82 -12.38 -15.97 0.00
N TRP A 83 -12.28 -17.29 0.15
CA TRP A 83 -12.92 -18.23 -0.79
C TRP A 83 -13.23 -19.56 -0.11
N LYS A 84 -14.24 -20.26 -0.62
CA LYS A 84 -14.52 -21.65 -0.24
C LYS A 84 -13.66 -22.56 -1.11
N ASP A 85 -12.80 -23.35 -0.48
CA ASP A 85 -11.98 -24.34 -1.19
C ASP A 85 -12.89 -25.43 -1.77
N LYS A 86 -12.86 -25.63 -3.09
CA LYS A 86 -13.74 -26.59 -3.76
C LYS A 86 -13.48 -28.04 -3.33
N LYS A 87 -12.23 -28.38 -2.98
CA LYS A 87 -11.81 -29.72 -2.57
C LYS A 87 -12.15 -29.97 -1.11
N THR A 88 -11.71 -29.08 -0.22
CA THR A 88 -11.86 -29.29 1.24
C THR A 88 -13.17 -28.76 1.79
N LYS A 89 -13.95 -27.99 1.00
CA LYS A 89 -15.17 -27.26 1.40
C LYS A 89 -14.99 -26.26 2.54
N LYS A 90 -13.76 -26.03 3.02
CA LYS A 90 -13.43 -25.09 4.09
C LYS A 90 -13.33 -23.66 3.56
N LEU A 91 -13.72 -22.69 4.39
CA LEU A 91 -13.45 -21.28 4.13
C LEU A 91 -11.95 -21.01 4.32
N ARG A 92 -11.33 -20.40 3.33
CA ARG A 92 -9.93 -19.97 3.35
C ARG A 92 -9.87 -18.45 3.36
N LYS A 93 -8.82 -17.93 3.98
CA LYS A 93 -8.49 -16.49 4.08
C LYS A 93 -7.02 -16.31 3.69
N LYS A 94 -6.70 -15.28 2.92
CA LYS A 94 -5.32 -14.88 2.59
C LYS A 94 -5.15 -13.38 2.76
N TYR A 95 -4.06 -12.97 3.40
CA TYR A 95 -3.69 -11.57 3.53
C TYR A 95 -3.15 -11.00 2.22
N LEU A 96 -3.68 -9.85 1.81
CA LEU A 96 -3.30 -9.17 0.57
C LEU A 96 -2.37 -7.98 0.85
N GLY A 97 -2.53 -7.32 1.99
CA GLY A 97 -1.71 -6.18 2.37
C GLY A 97 -2.52 -5.06 3.01
N LYS A 98 -1.82 -3.96 3.29
CA LYS A 98 -2.39 -2.62 3.42
C LYS A 98 -2.05 -1.85 2.15
N LEU A 99 -2.98 -1.05 1.66
CA LEU A 99 -2.74 -0.06 0.61
C LEU A 99 -2.47 1.30 1.25
#